data_AF-A0A4Y2B7H8-F1
#
_entry.id   AF-A0A4Y2B7H8-F1
#
_cell.length_a   1.000
_cell.length_b   1.000
_cell.length_c   1.000
_cell.angle_alpha   90.00
_cell.angle_beta   90.00
_cell.angle_gamma   90.00
#
_symmetry.space_group_name_H-M   'P 1'
#
loop_
_entity.id
_entity.type
_entity.pdbx_description
1 polymer ?
#
loop_
_entity_poly.entity_id
_entity_poly.type
_entity_poly.pdbx_seq_one_letter_code
_entity_poly.pdbx_strand_id
1 'polypeptide(L)'
;MLHDVLLVMQKTFHSKPEAERVCILSFDEKHIDRNICYDVSEDQILGPFSKVQLRGIMADWKQPVFFNFDTTMTKHVLYEIIKKIEEKGLVVKAIVSDLAGSSTLWKELEITSENNFFMHPLKIWAFADPPHYLKLLRNHFLDTCLVLKDGTVLTKDIFEKSV
;
A
#
# COMPACT_ATOMS: atom_id res chain seq x y z
N MET A 1 14.95 5.30 -0.29
CA MET A 1 14.13 6.43 0.21
C MET A 1 14.42 7.64 -0.64
N LEU A 2 13.41 8.47 -0.91
CA LEU A 2 13.55 9.72 -1.66
C LEU A 2 13.85 10.87 -0.69
N HIS A 3 15.13 11.12 -0.42
CA HIS A 3 15.56 12.05 0.63
C HIS A 3 15.12 13.50 0.37
N ASP A 4 15.28 14.00 -0.85
CA ASP A 4 14.91 15.38 -1.19
C ASP A 4 13.41 15.62 -1.05
N VAL A 5 12.61 14.63 -1.45
CA VAL A 5 11.15 14.66 -1.28
C VAL A 5 10.78 14.77 0.19
N LEU A 6 11.37 13.93 1.04
CA LEU A 6 11.15 13.99 2.48
C LEU A 6 11.58 15.32 3.10
N LEU A 7 12.64 15.94 2.58
CA LEU A 7 13.14 17.22 3.06
C LEU A 7 12.21 18.37 2.66
N VAL A 8 11.66 18.34 1.44
CA VAL A 8 10.62 19.29 1.02
C VAL A 8 9.39 19.15 1.91
N MET A 9 8.91 17.92 2.10
CA MET A 9 7.77 17.65 2.99
C MET A 9 8.03 18.11 4.42
N GLN A 10 9.21 17.85 4.97
CA GLN A 10 9.59 18.35 6.29
C GLN A 10 9.40 19.86 6.39
N LYS A 11 9.91 20.63 5.42
CA LYS A 11 9.77 22.09 5.39
C LYS A 11 8.32 22.54 5.23
N THR A 12 7.54 21.84 4.40
CA THR A 12 6.11 22.15 4.16
C THR A 12 5.25 21.92 5.39
N PHE A 13 5.54 20.87 6.16
CA PHE A 13 4.70 20.42 7.27
C PHE A 13 5.22 20.80 8.64
N HIS A 14 6.45 21.32 8.77
CA HIS A 14 7.10 21.61 10.07
C HIS A 14 6.24 22.48 11.00
N SER A 15 5.61 23.53 10.48
CA SER A 15 4.81 24.48 11.26
C SER A 15 3.32 24.17 11.28
N LYS A 16 2.90 23.05 10.67
CA LYS A 16 1.48 22.68 10.58
C LYS A 16 1.01 21.96 11.85
N PRO A 17 -0.26 22.13 12.24
CA PRO A 17 -0.87 21.35 13.32
C PRO A 17 -0.74 19.84 13.06
N GLU A 18 -0.72 19.02 14.12
CA GLU A 18 -0.58 17.55 13.98
C GLU A 18 -1.63 16.95 13.03
N ALA A 19 -2.88 17.42 13.08
CA ALA A 19 -3.96 16.94 12.23
C ALA A 19 -3.63 17.03 10.72
N GLU A 20 -2.91 18.08 10.31
CA GLU A 20 -2.48 18.27 8.91
C GLU A 20 -1.20 17.48 8.56
N ARG A 21 -0.53 16.92 9.56
CA ARG A 21 0.69 16.10 9.42
C ARG A 21 0.38 14.61 9.43
N VAL A 22 -0.87 14.22 9.71
CA VAL A 22 -1.34 12.83 9.63
C VAL A 22 -1.34 12.38 8.18
N CYS A 23 -0.79 11.19 7.94
CA CYS A 23 -0.76 10.57 6.63
C CYS A 23 -0.97 9.06 6.70
N ILE A 24 -1.32 8.50 5.54
CA ILE A 24 -1.49 7.07 5.30
C ILE A 24 -0.34 6.62 4.40
N LEU A 25 0.37 5.55 4.78
CA LEU A 25 1.41 4.96 3.95
C LEU A 25 0.80 3.89 3.04
N SER A 26 0.70 4.18 1.75
CA SER A 26 0.24 3.26 0.72
C SER A 26 1.42 2.66 -0.03
N PHE A 27 1.35 1.37 -0.34
CA PHE A 27 2.38 0.70 -1.14
C PHE A 27 1.80 -0.38 -2.04
N ASP A 28 2.37 -0.47 -3.23
CA ASP A 28 1.98 -1.39 -4.28
C ASP A 28 3.21 -1.86 -5.06
N GLU A 29 3.11 -3.05 -5.65
CA GLU A 29 4.13 -3.65 -6.48
C GLU A 29 3.62 -3.76 -7.91
N LYS A 30 4.43 -3.33 -8.88
CA LYS A 30 4.13 -3.46 -10.30
C LYS A 30 5.17 -4.32 -11.00
N HIS A 31 4.69 -5.24 -11.81
CA HIS A 31 5.53 -6.00 -12.72
C HIS A 31 6.10 -5.10 -13.82
N ILE A 32 7.36 -5.35 -14.16
CA ILE A 32 8.08 -4.67 -15.24
C ILE A 32 8.78 -5.71 -16.11
N ASP A 33 9.08 -5.34 -17.36
CA ASP A 33 9.84 -6.19 -18.26
C ASP A 33 11.28 -6.37 -17.74
N ARG A 34 11.77 -7.61 -17.81
CA ARG A 34 13.09 -8.01 -17.26
C ARG A 34 14.27 -7.61 -18.16
N ASN A 35 14.15 -6.48 -18.84
CA ASN A 35 15.17 -5.98 -19.74
C ASN A 35 16.33 -5.37 -18.94
N ILE A 36 17.52 -5.46 -19.51
CA ILE A 36 18.71 -4.77 -19.00
C ILE A 36 18.80 -3.42 -19.70
N CYS A 37 19.05 -2.36 -18.95
CA CYS A 37 19.23 -1.01 -19.47
C CYS A 37 20.59 -0.46 -19.02
N TYR A 38 21.26 0.32 -19.87
CA TYR A 38 22.45 1.07 -19.48
C TYR A 38 22.07 2.55 -19.32
N ASP A 39 22.27 3.07 -18.12
CA ASP A 39 22.06 4.48 -17.76
C ASP A 39 23.39 5.20 -17.93
N VAL A 40 23.47 6.01 -19.00
CA VAL A 40 24.68 6.76 -19.38
C VAL A 40 24.97 7.88 -18.39
N SER A 41 23.95 8.50 -17.78
CA SER A 41 24.14 9.63 -16.85
C SER A 41 24.86 9.21 -15.58
N GLU A 42 24.48 8.06 -15.04
CA GLU A 42 25.00 7.53 -13.78
C GLU A 42 26.04 6.41 -14.00
N ASP A 43 26.41 6.15 -15.25
CA ASP A 43 27.32 5.08 -15.68
C ASP A 43 27.02 3.72 -14.99
N GLN A 44 25.78 3.27 -15.11
CA GLN A 44 25.31 2.07 -14.43
C GLN A 44 24.49 1.14 -15.33
N ILE A 45 24.56 -0.16 -15.07
CA ILE A 45 23.69 -1.16 -15.68
C ILE A 45 22.53 -1.43 -14.71
N LEU A 46 21.30 -1.25 -15.20
CA LEU A 46 20.06 -1.49 -14.48
C LEU A 46 19.43 -2.80 -14.92
N GLY A 47 18.94 -3.56 -13.94
CA GLY A 47 18.25 -4.84 -14.17
C GLY A 47 19.21 -6.03 -14.32
N PRO A 48 18.67 -7.21 -14.65
CA PRO A 48 17.26 -7.46 -14.96
C PRO A 48 16.40 -7.46 -13.68
N PHE A 49 15.41 -6.59 -13.62
CA PHE A 49 14.45 -6.53 -12.51
C PHE A 49 13.06 -7.01 -12.96
N SER A 50 12.29 -7.63 -12.07
CA SER A 50 10.96 -8.15 -12.40
C SER A 50 9.81 -7.30 -11.89
N LYS A 51 10.08 -6.52 -10.84
CA LYS A 51 9.10 -5.77 -10.08
C LYS A 51 9.68 -4.42 -9.65
N VAL A 52 8.83 -3.42 -9.61
CA VAL A 52 9.09 -2.13 -8.96
C VAL A 52 8.10 -1.97 -7.81
N GLN A 53 8.60 -1.57 -6.66
CA GLN A 53 7.77 -1.26 -5.51
C GLN A 53 7.76 0.24 -5.26
N LEU A 54 6.58 0.85 -5.30
CA LEU A 54 6.37 2.25 -5.00
C LEU A 54 5.66 2.38 -3.65
N ARG A 55 6.13 3.31 -2.83
CA ARG A 55 5.51 3.61 -1.54
C ARG A 55 5.32 5.11 -1.45
N GLY A 56 4.11 5.51 -1.12
CA GLY A 56 3.71 6.90 -1.07
C GLY A 56 2.86 7.17 0.15
N ILE A 57 2.89 8.41 0.58
CA ILE A 57 1.98 8.89 1.60
C ILE A 57 0.79 9.57 0.94
N MET A 58 -0.35 9.44 1.60
CA MET A 58 -1.62 9.98 1.15
C MET A 58 -2.33 10.68 2.32
N ALA A 59 -2.83 11.87 2.02
CA ALA A 59 -3.79 12.67 2.77
C ALA A 59 -4.58 13.48 1.72
N ASP A 60 -4.88 14.75 1.98
CA ASP A 60 -5.36 15.68 0.93
C ASP A 60 -4.31 15.93 -0.18
N TRP A 61 -3.13 15.35 -0.03
CA TRP A 61 -2.00 15.39 -0.94
C TRP A 61 -1.39 14.00 -1.08
N LYS A 62 -0.60 13.79 -2.14
CA LYS A 62 0.03 12.49 -2.44
C LYS A 62 1.49 12.71 -2.82
N GLN A 63 2.38 11.89 -2.26
CA GLN A 63 3.80 11.98 -2.58
C GLN A 63 4.49 10.61 -2.46
N PRO A 64 5.23 10.14 -3.48
CA PRO A 64 6.10 8.98 -3.35
C PRO A 64 7.26 9.28 -2.40
N VAL A 65 7.53 8.39 -1.44
CA VAL A 65 8.60 8.53 -0.43
C VAL A 65 9.67 7.44 -0.57
N PHE A 66 9.36 6.37 -1.28
CA PHE A 66 10.28 5.26 -1.54
C PHE A 66 9.97 4.63 -2.89
N PHE A 67 11.03 4.25 -3.59
CA PHE A 67 10.98 3.33 -4.70
C PHE A 67 12.17 2.37 -4.58
N ASN A 68 11.98 1.13 -4.99
CA ASN A 68 13.09 0.19 -5.23
C ASN A 68 12.65 -0.94 -6.18
N PHE A 69 13.61 -1.64 -6.76
CA PHE A 69 13.38 -2.82 -7.59
C PHE A 69 13.45 -4.10 -6.76
N ASP A 70 12.64 -5.11 -7.16
CA ASP A 70 12.61 -6.47 -6.60
C ASP A 70 12.71 -6.54 -5.06
N THR A 71 12.09 -5.57 -4.38
CA THR A 71 12.12 -5.45 -2.92
C THR A 71 10.80 -5.91 -2.35
N THR A 72 10.84 -6.85 -1.43
CA THR A 72 9.66 -7.30 -0.70
C THR A 72 9.33 -6.36 0.47
N MET A 73 8.04 -6.12 0.75
CA MET A 73 7.63 -5.44 1.96
C MET A 73 7.72 -6.37 3.17
N THR A 74 8.77 -6.24 3.97
CA THR A 74 8.87 -6.91 5.28
C THR A 74 8.54 -5.95 6.41
N LYS A 75 8.22 -6.47 7.60
CA LYS A 75 7.98 -5.66 8.81
C LYS A 75 9.15 -4.72 9.11
N HIS A 76 10.39 -5.20 8.94
CA HIS A 76 11.58 -4.40 9.16
C HIS A 76 11.63 -3.19 8.23
N VAL A 77 11.50 -3.39 6.91
CA VAL A 77 11.54 -2.28 5.95
C VAL A 77 10.36 -1.34 6.16
N LEU A 78 9.17 -1.86 6.50
CA LEU A 78 8.02 -1.02 6.83
C LEU A 78 8.32 -0.07 8.00
N TYR A 79 8.88 -0.61 9.09
CA TYR A 79 9.20 0.16 10.30
C TYR A 79 10.27 1.21 10.03
N GLU A 80 11.30 0.88 9.25
CA GLU A 80 12.32 1.86 8.83
C GLU A 80 11.72 3.03 8.05
N ILE A 81 10.76 2.76 7.16
CA ILE A 81 10.10 3.82 6.39
C ILE A 81 9.24 4.69 7.29
N ILE A 82 8.43 4.08 8.16
CA ILE A 82 7.59 4.81 9.12
C ILE A 82 8.48 5.73 9.95
N LYS A 83 9.56 5.17 10.54
CA LYS A 83 10.53 5.95 11.32
C LYS A 83 11.08 7.14 10.54
N LYS A 84 11.52 6.94 9.28
CA LYS A 84 12.07 8.02 8.45
C LYS A 84 11.04 9.10 8.10
N ILE A 85 9.77 8.73 7.97
CA ILE A 85 8.67 9.70 7.75
C ILE A 85 8.41 10.48 9.04
N GLU A 86 8.36 9.80 10.19
CA GLU A 86 8.09 10.40 11.50
C GLU A 86 9.23 11.32 11.97
N GLU A 87 10.48 10.98 11.68
CA GLU A 87 11.66 11.84 11.90
C GLU A 87 11.56 13.19 11.16
N LYS A 88 10.71 13.28 10.12
CA LYS A 88 10.43 14.50 9.36
C LYS A 88 9.23 15.27 9.89
N GLY A 89 8.62 14.82 10.99
CA GLY A 89 7.53 15.49 11.68
C GLY A 89 6.13 15.14 11.17
N LEU A 90 6.02 14.19 10.23
CA LEU A 90 4.75 13.61 9.79
C LEU A 90 4.31 12.50 10.75
N VAL A 91 3.04 12.13 10.72
CA VAL A 91 2.48 11.09 11.60
C VAL A 91 1.80 10.03 10.76
N VAL A 92 2.33 8.81 10.75
CA VAL A 92 1.71 7.70 10.02
C VAL A 92 0.64 7.08 10.91
N LYS A 93 -0.64 7.13 10.48
CA LYS A 93 -1.76 6.54 11.26
C LYS A 93 -2.30 5.25 10.65
N ALA A 94 -2.02 5.01 9.38
CA ALA A 94 -2.49 3.82 8.71
C ALA A 94 -1.53 3.39 7.59
N ILE A 95 -1.61 2.10 7.26
CA ILE A 95 -1.01 1.53 6.07
C ILE A 95 -2.10 1.01 5.14
N VAL A 96 -1.88 1.12 3.84
CA VAL A 96 -2.73 0.52 2.81
C VAL A 96 -1.87 -0.33 1.89
N SER A 97 -2.25 -1.59 1.71
CA SER A 97 -1.48 -2.55 0.92
C SER A 97 -2.34 -3.34 -0.05
N ASP A 98 -1.76 -3.83 -1.14
CA ASP A 98 -2.43 -4.84 -1.97
C ASP A 98 -2.58 -6.17 -1.20
N LEU A 99 -3.60 -6.92 -1.56
CA LEU A 99 -4.00 -8.22 -1.01
C LEU A 99 -3.01 -9.34 -1.31
N ALA A 100 -2.54 -9.43 -2.56
CA ALA A 100 -1.74 -10.57 -3.00
C ALA A 100 -0.29 -10.46 -2.51
N GLY A 101 0.31 -9.27 -2.63
CA GLY A 101 1.72 -9.03 -2.28
C GLY A 101 2.01 -8.89 -0.78
N SER A 102 0.99 -8.67 0.06
CA SER A 102 1.19 -8.27 1.47
C SER A 102 0.77 -9.32 2.49
N SER A 103 0.36 -10.51 2.04
CA SER A 103 -0.09 -11.58 2.93
C SER A 103 0.98 -12.03 3.94
N THR A 104 2.25 -12.03 3.54
CA THR A 104 3.40 -12.27 4.43
C THR A 104 3.60 -11.15 5.44
N LEU A 105 3.54 -9.89 5.01
CA LEU A 105 3.65 -8.74 5.91
C LEU A 105 2.54 -8.73 6.97
N TRP A 106 1.30 -9.00 6.58
CA TRP A 106 0.17 -9.02 7.51
C TRP A 106 0.32 -10.11 8.56
N LYS A 107 0.90 -11.26 8.21
CA LYS A 107 1.26 -12.31 9.17
C LYS A 107 2.34 -11.85 10.14
N GLU A 108 3.40 -11.19 9.65
CA GLU A 108 4.47 -10.65 10.51
C GLU A 108 3.99 -9.53 11.46
N LEU A 109 2.95 -8.81 11.05
CA LEU A 109 2.28 -7.76 11.83
C LEU A 109 1.13 -8.28 12.70
N GLU A 110 0.83 -9.58 12.63
CA GLU A 110 -0.26 -10.22 13.38
C GLU A 110 -1.64 -9.59 13.10
N ILE A 111 -1.87 -9.23 11.84
CA ILE A 111 -3.15 -8.65 11.38
C ILE A 111 -4.14 -9.77 11.06
N THR A 112 -5.31 -9.72 11.70
CA THR A 112 -6.43 -10.67 11.54
C THR A 112 -7.76 -9.92 11.37
N SER A 113 -8.87 -10.65 11.21
CA SER A 113 -10.22 -10.09 11.20
C SER A 113 -10.61 -9.41 12.52
N GLU A 114 -10.00 -9.81 13.63
CA GLU A 114 -10.23 -9.31 14.98
C GLU A 114 -9.19 -8.26 15.40
N ASN A 115 -7.99 -8.33 14.83
CA ASN A 115 -6.90 -7.39 15.09
C ASN A 115 -6.41 -6.73 13.80
N ASN A 116 -6.83 -5.47 13.57
CA ASN A 116 -6.52 -4.72 12.35
C ASN A 116 -5.50 -3.58 12.58
N PHE A 117 -4.67 -3.68 13.62
CA PHE A 117 -3.62 -2.69 13.89
C PHE A 117 -2.39 -3.33 14.50
N PHE A 118 -1.28 -2.60 14.42
CA PHE A 118 -0.04 -2.93 15.11
C PHE A 118 0.52 -1.67 15.82
N MET A 119 1.47 -1.88 16.73
CA MET A 119 2.10 -0.81 17.51
C MET A 119 3.49 -0.47 16.95
N HIS A 120 3.70 0.79 16.57
CA HIS A 120 5.02 1.34 16.28
C HIS A 120 5.01 2.88 16.16
N PRO A 121 5.82 3.60 16.94
CA PRO A 121 5.66 3.75 18.39
C PRO A 121 4.22 4.09 18.84
N LEU A 122 3.37 4.53 17.92
CA LEU A 122 1.93 4.73 18.13
C LEU A 122 1.13 3.63 17.42
N LYS A 123 -0.18 3.60 17.64
CA LYS A 123 -1.09 2.68 16.96
C LYS A 123 -1.22 3.02 15.48
N ILE A 124 -0.99 2.05 14.60
CA ILE A 124 -1.12 2.16 13.14
C ILE A 124 -2.12 1.11 12.64
N TRP A 125 -3.13 1.57 11.92
CA TRP A 125 -4.17 0.70 11.35
C TRP A 125 -3.72 0.08 10.03
N ALA A 126 -4.03 -1.20 9.83
CA ALA A 126 -3.79 -1.89 8.57
C ALA A 126 -5.08 -1.98 7.77
N PHE A 127 -5.03 -1.46 6.54
CA PHE A 127 -6.08 -1.60 5.54
C PHE A 127 -5.49 -2.26 4.31
N ALA A 128 -6.34 -2.95 3.57
CA ALA A 128 -5.96 -3.39 2.24
C ALA A 128 -6.81 -2.67 1.19
N ASP A 129 -6.31 -2.65 -0.04
CA ASP A 129 -6.76 -1.73 -1.06
C ASP A 129 -8.24 -1.93 -1.46
N PRO A 130 -9.15 -0.96 -1.19
CA PRO A 130 -10.58 -1.14 -1.41
C PRO A 130 -10.98 -1.51 -2.85
N PRO A 131 -10.42 -0.90 -3.92
CA PRO A 131 -10.68 -1.31 -5.30
C PRO A 131 -10.36 -2.78 -5.58
N HIS A 132 -9.29 -3.34 -4.99
CA HIS A 132 -8.94 -4.74 -5.17
C HIS A 132 -9.98 -5.68 -4.55
N TYR A 133 -10.46 -5.40 -3.34
CA TYR A 133 -11.55 -6.18 -2.73
C TYR A 133 -12.84 -6.12 -3.54
N LEU A 134 -13.24 -4.94 -4.01
CA LEU A 134 -14.45 -4.80 -4.82
C LEU A 134 -14.35 -5.57 -6.15
N LYS A 135 -13.17 -5.55 -6.77
CA LYS A 135 -12.89 -6.32 -7.98
C LYS A 135 -13.00 -7.83 -7.73
N LEU A 136 -12.43 -8.32 -6.62
CA LEU A 136 -12.54 -9.72 -6.23
C LEU A 136 -13.97 -10.11 -5.89
N LEU A 137 -14.68 -9.30 -5.11
CA LEU A 137 -16.10 -9.53 -4.79
C LEU A 137 -16.95 -9.64 -6.05
N ARG A 138 -16.75 -8.71 -7.00
CA ARG A 138 -17.40 -8.75 -8.31
C ARG A 138 -17.06 -10.04 -9.06
N ASN A 139 -15.78 -10.43 -9.12
CA ASN A 139 -15.37 -11.66 -9.80
C ASN A 139 -16.02 -12.89 -9.16
N HIS A 140 -15.97 -13.04 -7.83
CA HIS A 140 -16.64 -14.13 -7.11
C HIS A 140 -18.16 -14.16 -7.38
N PHE A 141 -18.80 -12.99 -7.39
CA PHE A 141 -20.22 -12.90 -7.71
C PHE A 141 -20.52 -13.39 -9.14
N LEU A 142 -19.72 -12.97 -10.13
CA LEU A 142 -19.93 -13.31 -11.54
C LEU A 142 -19.55 -14.76 -11.88
N ASP A 143 -18.50 -15.29 -11.26
CA ASP A 143 -17.94 -16.61 -11.57
C ASP A 143 -18.71 -17.74 -10.86
N THR A 144 -19.13 -17.53 -9.60
CA THR A 144 -19.70 -18.60 -8.77
C THR A 144 -21.04 -18.31 -8.12
N CYS A 145 -21.47 -17.03 -8.00
CA CYS A 145 -22.60 -16.57 -7.16
C CYS A 145 -22.21 -16.28 -5.69
N LEU A 146 -23.05 -15.52 -4.97
CA LEU A 146 -22.91 -15.26 -3.54
C LEU A 146 -24.00 -15.98 -2.74
N VAL A 147 -23.62 -16.72 -1.71
CA VAL A 147 -24.56 -17.38 -0.79
C VAL A 147 -24.65 -16.57 0.49
N LEU A 148 -25.84 -16.07 0.80
CA LEU A 148 -26.13 -15.33 2.03
C LEU A 148 -26.36 -16.29 3.21
N LYS A 149 -26.34 -15.74 4.44
CA LYS A 149 -26.50 -16.52 5.67
C LYS A 149 -27.84 -17.27 5.78
N ASP A 150 -28.87 -16.77 5.11
CA ASP A 150 -30.21 -17.36 5.05
C ASP A 150 -30.34 -18.42 3.94
N GLY A 151 -29.27 -18.70 3.20
CA GLY A 151 -29.26 -19.63 2.07
C GLY A 151 -29.68 -18.99 0.75
N THR A 152 -30.02 -17.71 0.72
CA THR A 152 -30.32 -16.99 -0.53
C THR A 152 -29.09 -16.98 -1.43
N VAL A 153 -29.26 -17.44 -2.68
CA VAL A 153 -28.20 -17.45 -3.70
C VAL A 153 -28.39 -16.27 -4.62
N LEU A 154 -27.44 -15.35 -4.63
CA LEU A 154 -27.41 -14.21 -5.53
C LEU A 154 -26.55 -14.56 -6.76
N THR A 155 -27.21 -14.70 -7.91
CA THR A 155 -26.58 -15.00 -9.20
C THR A 155 -26.54 -13.75 -10.09
N LYS A 156 -25.77 -13.81 -11.18
CA LYS A 156 -25.72 -12.73 -12.18
C LYS A 156 -27.08 -12.39 -12.82
N ASP A 157 -28.05 -13.31 -12.75
CA ASP A 157 -29.38 -13.17 -13.36
C ASP A 157 -30.20 -12.03 -12.74
N ILE A 158 -29.81 -11.54 -11.56
CA ILE A 158 -30.41 -10.35 -10.92
C ILE A 158 -30.26 -9.11 -11.83
N PHE A 159 -29.17 -9.04 -12.61
CA PHE A 159 -28.95 -7.95 -13.56
C PHE A 159 -29.78 -8.11 -14.84
N GLU A 160 -30.15 -9.33 -15.22
CA GLU A 160 -30.96 -9.60 -16.42
C GLU A 160 -32.44 -9.28 -16.20
N LYS A 161 -32.92 -9.30 -14.95
CA LYS A 161 -34.31 -8.93 -14.58
C LYS A 161 -34.57 -7.43 -14.43
N SER A 162 -33.54 -6.60 -14.62
CA SER A 162 -33.60 -5.14 -14.41
C SER A 162 -33.70 -4.34 -15.71
N VAL A 163 -34.06 -4.98 -16.83
CA VAL A 163 -34.33 -4.37 -18.14
C VAL A 163 -35.73 -4.72 -18.61
#